data_AF-A0A976JN96-F1
#
_entry.id   AF-A0A976JN96-F1
#
_cell.length_a   1.000
_cell.length_b   1.000
_cell.length_c   1.000
_cell.angle_alpha   90.00
_cell.angle_beta   90.00
_cell.angle_gamma   90.00
#
_symmetry.space_group_name_H-M   'P 1'
#
loop_
_entity.id
_entity.type
_entity.pdbx_description
1 polymer ?
#
loop_
_entity_poly.entity_id
_entity_poly.type
_entity_poly.pdbx_seq_one_letter_code
_entity_poly.pdbx_strand_id
1 'polypeptide(L)' 'MAAGNATKISGWKDGEGNPETKKVPLESLSELTGFPVDFIKKELLLDQESLSMEDLRKSMVNYLENTAEELKI' A
#
# COMPACT_ATOMS: atom_id res chain seq x y z
N MET A 1 -27.44 -31.94 -9.38
CA MET A 1 -27.26 -30.84 -8.40
C MET A 1 -25.86 -30.95 -7.85
N ALA A 2 -24.95 -30.07 -8.26
CA ALA A 2 -23.60 -29.99 -7.71
C ALA A 2 -23.38 -28.56 -7.23
N ALA A 3 -23.45 -28.36 -5.91
CA ALA A 3 -23.08 -27.10 -5.29
C ALA A 3 -21.55 -27.02 -5.28
N GLY A 4 -20.97 -26.23 -6.17
CA GLY A 4 -19.57 -25.85 -6.09
C GLY A 4 -19.39 -25.01 -4.83
N ASN A 5 -18.65 -25.54 -3.85
CA ASN A 5 -18.23 -24.73 -2.71
C ASN A 5 -17.17 -23.74 -3.22
N ALA A 6 -17.41 -22.45 -3.02
CA ALA A 6 -16.40 -21.43 -3.17
C ALA A 6 -15.82 -21.20 -1.77
N THR A 7 -14.58 -21.62 -1.57
CA THR A 7 -13.78 -21.27 -0.39
C THR A 7 -13.68 -19.75 -0.32
N LYS A 8 -14.44 -19.19 0.63
CA LYS A 8 -14.50 -17.77 0.96
C LYS A 8 -13.14 -17.35 1.52
N ILE A 9 -12.31 -16.71 0.69
CA ILE A 9 -11.14 -15.97 1.19
C ILE A 9 -11.66 -14.80 2.06
N SER A 10 -11.57 -14.98 3.37
CA SER A 10 -11.95 -13.97 4.36
C SER A 10 -10.92 -12.83 4.33
N GLY A 11 -11.28 -11.68 3.75
CA GLY A 11 -10.50 -10.46 3.98
C GLY A 11 -10.79 -9.28 3.06
N TRP A 12 -11.41 -9.49 1.90
CA TRP A 12 -11.62 -8.42 0.93
C TRP A 12 -13.11 -8.34 0.67
N LYS A 13 -13.80 -7.57 1.50
CA LYS A 13 -15.20 -7.25 1.29
C LYS A 13 -15.24 -6.18 0.21
N ASP A 14 -15.85 -6.52 -0.93
CA ASP A 14 -16.11 -5.63 -2.05
C ASP A 14 -17.09 -4.56 -1.57
N GLY A 15 -16.55 -3.52 -0.94
CA GLY A 15 -17.29 -2.36 -0.50
C GLY A 15 -17.24 -1.31 -1.60
N GLU A 16 -18.42 -0.98 -2.13
CA GLU A 16 -18.69 0.18 -2.98
C GLU A 16 -18.13 1.47 -2.35
N GLY A 17 -16.90 1.82 -2.70
CA GLY A 17 -16.18 2.99 -2.19
C GLY A 17 -15.03 3.33 -3.13
N ASN A 18 -14.75 4.62 -3.31
CA ASN A 18 -13.66 5.06 -4.19
C ASN A 18 -12.34 4.43 -3.72
N PRO A 19 -11.68 3.56 -4.51
CA PRO A 19 -10.44 2.90 -4.10
C PRO A 19 -9.35 3.90 -3.75
N GLU A 20 -9.42 5.14 -4.25
CA GLU A 20 -8.45 6.20 -3.98
C GLU A 20 -8.51 6.71 -2.55
N THR A 21 -9.70 6.75 -1.94
CA THR A 21 -9.89 7.20 -0.56
C THR A 21 -9.73 6.08 0.46
N LYS A 22 -9.59 4.83 0.00
CA LYS A 22 -9.34 3.68 0.87
C LYS A 22 -8.01 3.87 1.58
N LYS A 23 -8.06 3.89 2.91
CA LYS A 23 -6.86 3.93 3.75
C LYS A 23 -6.21 2.56 3.81
N VAL A 24 -4.90 2.54 3.61
CA VAL A 24 -4.01 1.39 3.71
C VAL A 24 -3.16 1.57 4.97
N PRO A 25 -3.24 0.64 5.94
CA PRO A 25 -2.35 0.63 7.09
C PRO A 25 -0.90 0.38 6.66
N LEU A 26 0.06 1.08 7.27
CA LEU A 26 1.47 0.86 6.97
C LEU A 26 1.96 -0.52 7.38
N GLU A 27 1.35 -1.15 8.39
CA GLU A 27 1.64 -2.53 8.78
C GLU A 27 1.40 -3.50 7.61
N SER A 28 0.31 -3.33 6.86
CA SER A 28 0.04 -4.17 5.68
C SER A 28 1.09 -3.99 4.58
N LEU A 29 1.62 -2.77 4.40
CA LEU A 29 2.73 -2.53 3.47
C LEU A 29 4.03 -3.13 3.98
N SER A 30 4.27 -3.07 5.28
CA SER A 30 5.43 -3.70 5.93
C SER A 30 5.42 -5.22 5.73
N GLU A 31 4.28 -5.87 5.94
CA GLU A 31 4.10 -7.30 5.69
C GLU A 31 4.31 -7.69 4.22
N LEU A 32 3.83 -6.86 3.28
CA LEU A 32 3.94 -7.12 1.84
C LEU A 32 5.36 -6.93 1.30
N THR A 33 6.08 -5.93 1.83
CA THR A 33 7.39 -5.52 1.30
C THR A 33 8.56 -6.11 2.09
N GLY A 34 8.33 -6.52 3.33
CA GLY A 34 9.37 -6.96 4.26
C GLY A 34 10.17 -5.81 4.89
N PHE A 35 9.82 -4.55 4.61
CA PHE A 35 10.48 -3.39 5.22
C PHE A 35 9.81 -3.01 6.53
N PRO A 36 10.58 -2.64 7.59
CA PRO A 36 10.00 -2.11 8.82
C PRO A 36 9.13 -0.87 8.56
N VAL A 37 8.04 -0.71 9.31
CA VAL A 37 7.14 0.44 9.20
C VAL A 37 7.89 1.78 9.31
N ASP A 38 8.85 1.89 10.23
CA ASP A 38 9.65 3.11 10.41
C ASP A 38 10.52 3.44 9.18
N PHE A 39 11.02 2.41 8.48
CA PHE A 39 11.76 2.60 7.24
C PHE A 39 10.84 3.13 6.15
N ILE A 40 9.66 2.53 5.98
CA ILE A 40 8.66 2.97 5.01
C ILE A 40 8.24 4.44 5.27
N LYS A 41 7.99 4.79 6.54
CA LYS A 41 7.67 6.17 6.93
C LYS A 41 8.76 7.15 6.55
N LYS A 42 10.02 6.80 6.82
CA LYS A 42 11.17 7.64 6.51
C LYS A 42 11.32 7.86 5.00
N GLU A 43 11.32 6.77 4.22
CA GLU A 43 11.58 6.86 2.78
C GLU A 43 10.45 7.53 1.99
N LEU A 44 9.20 7.32 2.42
CA LEU A 44 8.03 7.95 1.81
C LEU A 44 7.68 9.31 2.43
N LEU A 45 8.45 9.79 3.41
CA LEU A 45 8.27 11.04 4.14
C LEU A 45 6.87 11.17 4.77
N LEU A 46 6.51 10.20 5.61
CA LEU A 46 5.17 10.06 6.20
C LEU A 46 5.22 10.16 7.73
N ASP A 47 4.32 10.96 8.31
CA ASP A 47 4.17 11.12 9.76
C ASP A 47 2.97 10.34 10.35
N GLN A 48 2.26 9.57 9.53
CA GLN A 48 0.98 8.92 9.87
C GLN A 48 1.05 7.38 9.77
N GLU A 49 0.12 6.69 10.40
CA GLU A 49 0.09 5.21 10.49
C GLU A 49 -0.68 4.52 9.35
N SER A 50 -1.44 5.30 8.58
CA SER A 50 -2.22 4.82 7.44
C SER A 50 -2.31 5.89 6.37
N LEU A 51 -2.34 5.51 5.10
CA LEU A 51 -2.32 6.43 3.95
C LEU A 51 -3.49 6.12 3.01
N SER A 52 -4.01 7.11 2.29
CA SER A 52 -4.91 6.80 1.17
C SER A 52 -4.13 6.17 0.01
N MET A 53 -4.82 5.45 -0.89
CA MET A 53 -4.18 4.94 -2.12
C MET A 53 -3.70 6.07 -3.03
N GLU A 54 -4.36 7.23 -3.01
CA GLU A 54 -3.91 8.41 -3.75
C GLU A 54 -2.57 8.91 -3.20
N ASP A 55 -2.47 9.10 -1.88
CA ASP A 55 -1.26 9.59 -1.23
C ASP A 55 -0.10 8.60 -1.39
N LEU A 56 -0.38 7.30 -1.23
CA LEU A 56 0.62 6.25 -1.42
C LEU A 56 1.23 6.31 -2.83
N ARG A 57 0.40 6.44 -3.88
CA ARG A 57 0.90 6.53 -5.26
C ARG A 57 1.78 7.75 -5.45
N LYS A 58 1.36 8.92 -4.93
CA LYS A 58 2.13 10.17 -5.02
C LYS A 58 3.49 10.02 -4.32
N SER A 59 3.51 9.53 -3.08
CA SER A 59 4.75 9.31 -2.33
C SER A 59 5.68 8.30 -3.01
N MET A 60 5.14 7.21 -3.57
CA MET A 60 5.97 6.22 -4.26
C MET A 60 6.55 6.74 -5.57
N VAL A 61 5.79 7.50 -6.36
CA VAL A 61 6.31 8.13 -7.58
C VAL A 61 7.47 9.06 -7.23
N ASN A 62 7.30 9.94 -6.23
CA ASN A 62 8.36 10.83 -5.77
C ASN A 62 9.60 10.05 -5.29
N TYR A 63 9.41 8.96 -4.55
CA TYR A 63 10.50 8.10 -4.10
C TYR A 63 11.28 7.50 -5.28
N LEU A 64 10.57 7.00 -6.30
CA LEU A 64 11.19 6.41 -7.49
C LEU A 64 11.92 7.45 -8.34
N GLU A 65 11.35 8.65 -8.50
CA GLU A 65 12.00 9.76 -9.21
C GLU A 65 13.29 10.18 -8.50
N ASN A 66 13.25 10.41 -7.18
CA ASN A 66 14.43 10.76 -6.39
C ASN A 66 15.51 9.66 -6.48
N THR A 67 15.12 8.40 -6.30
CA THR A 67 16.05 7.26 -6.37
C THR A 67 16.67 7.15 -7.77
N ALA A 68 15.90 7.39 -8.83
CA ALA A 68 16.40 7.37 -10.20
C ALA A 68 17.42 8.49 -10.46
N GLU A 69 17.27 9.65 -9.81
CA GLU A 69 18.27 10.73 -9.88
C GLU A 69 19.55 10.41 -9.12
N GLU A 70 19.44 9.75 -7.96
CA GLU A 70 20.60 9.30 -7.17
C GLU A 70 21.38 8.18 -7.89
N LEU A 71 20.70 7.36 -8.68
CA LEU A 71 21.27 6.29 -9.50
C LEU A 71 21.73 6.77 -10.90
N LYS A 72 21.95 8.07 -11.12
CA LYS A 72 22.62 8.56 -12.35
C LYS A 72 24.09 8.09 -12.37
N ILE A 73 24.30 6.85 -12.85
CA ILE A 73 25.57 6.27 -13.30
C ILE A 73 25.83 6.71 -14.75
#